data_AF-A0A433V2Y0-F1
#
_entry.id   AF-A0A433V2Y0-F1
#
_cell.length_a   1.000
_cell.length_b   1.000
_cell.length_c   1.000
_cell.angle_alpha   90.00
_cell.angle_beta   90.00
_cell.angle_gamma   90.00
#
_symmetry.space_group_name_H-M   'P 1'
#
loop_
_entity.id
_entity.type
_entity.pdbx_description
1 polymer ?
#
loop_
_entity_poly.entity_id
_entity_poly.type
_entity_poly.pdbx_seq_one_letter_code
_entity_poly.pdbx_strand_id
1 'polypeptide(L)'
;MDSGLQIDNVQDFARVIGNNDNLWELLLNREVSRFEEKIKYEHMIQDLKGVMNSTQGIVIEVNIFRQLKFIRVNYRGGFIFRYEKEQFIKKIHKISPTISLEKIRELVKIDKETEKRQAEKQILLENLKKHFEQDFPNTYNFYQAKCAEHISFQNYQAEKSNFVQLWIQQHLNFNIDLEQAAAIGAIENHAQVVARAGSGKTSTLVNRALFLQKHCGVAPNEILLLAFNRKAAEEIRERLTSKLENSIPYVMTFHALAYALVYPEESILFDEPDGGQSKSRIVQDELISTYIHKKALEPAFYEEIRALMMAHFREDWERIVSSNNTSLKNDEMLRYLRSLPSEGLDGKHYKSFGEKVIANFLFEHDIQYKYERNFWWNEINEINYRPDFTIGDKKGIIIEYFGLEGDSEYDAMSNQKRDYWQNSPNWHLLEFFPRNFRIDGEKGFCALLKQSLEDVNVY
;
A
#
# COMPACT_ATOMS: atom_id res chain seq x y z
N MET A 1 -30.49 -11.07 -56.50
CA MET A 1 -29.22 -10.46 -56.96
C MET A 1 -29.33 -8.98 -56.67
N ASP A 2 -29.06 -8.58 -55.42
CA ASP A 2 -29.04 -7.17 -55.05
C ASP A 2 -27.59 -6.72 -55.25
N SER A 3 -27.28 -6.17 -56.42
CA SER A 3 -25.98 -5.55 -56.65
C SER A 3 -25.93 -4.31 -55.76
N GLY A 4 -25.38 -4.46 -54.55
CA GLY A 4 -25.34 -3.41 -53.54
C GLY A 4 -24.89 -2.08 -54.15
N LEU A 5 -25.72 -1.05 -54.01
CA LEU A 5 -25.51 0.25 -54.63
C LEU A 5 -24.07 0.74 -54.41
N GLN A 6 -23.40 1.07 -55.50
CA GLN A 6 -22.03 1.56 -55.50
C GLN A 6 -22.02 3.08 -55.70
N ILE A 7 -21.24 3.78 -54.89
CA ILE A 7 -20.92 5.20 -55.11
C ILE A 7 -19.70 5.28 -56.00
N ASP A 8 -19.88 5.90 -57.15
CA ASP A 8 -18.86 6.10 -58.17
C ASP A 8 -18.51 7.58 -58.37
N ASN A 9 -19.10 8.49 -57.59
CA ASN A 9 -18.84 9.93 -57.70
C ASN A 9 -18.75 10.66 -56.35
N VAL A 10 -18.00 11.77 -56.36
CA VAL A 10 -17.66 12.56 -55.17
C VAL A 10 -18.88 13.31 -54.60
N GLN A 11 -19.82 13.72 -55.44
CA GLN A 11 -21.02 14.44 -54.99
C GLN A 11 -21.93 13.55 -54.14
N ASP A 12 -22.18 12.33 -54.61
CA ASP A 12 -22.98 11.35 -53.88
C ASP A 12 -22.23 10.84 -52.64
N PHE A 13 -20.91 10.65 -52.73
CA PHE A 13 -20.07 10.35 -51.57
C PHE A 13 -20.21 11.43 -50.48
N ALA A 14 -20.04 12.70 -50.84
CA ALA A 14 -20.18 13.84 -49.92
C ALA A 14 -21.58 13.95 -49.33
N ARG A 15 -22.63 13.67 -50.13
CA ARG A 15 -24.02 13.67 -49.65
C ARG A 15 -24.28 12.57 -48.62
N VAL A 16 -23.72 11.37 -48.83
CA VAL A 16 -23.96 10.21 -47.96
C VAL A 16 -23.22 10.32 -46.62
N ILE A 17 -21.96 10.80 -46.62
CA ILE A 17 -21.20 11.02 -45.38
C ILE A 17 -21.70 12.25 -44.60
N GLY A 18 -22.32 13.22 -45.28
CA GLY A 18 -22.84 14.45 -44.68
C GLY A 18 -21.72 15.29 -44.06
N ASN A 19 -21.87 15.62 -42.77
CA ASN A 19 -20.91 16.42 -42.01
C ASN A 19 -19.78 15.59 -41.37
N ASN A 20 -19.73 14.28 -41.64
CA ASN A 20 -18.71 13.40 -41.09
C ASN A 20 -17.38 13.58 -41.83
N ASP A 21 -16.54 14.47 -41.31
CA ASP A 21 -15.25 14.82 -41.91
C ASP A 21 -14.25 13.65 -41.86
N ASN A 22 -14.40 12.71 -40.92
CA ASN A 22 -13.50 11.55 -40.74
C ASN A 22 -13.53 10.61 -41.96
N LEU A 23 -14.71 10.45 -42.55
CA LEU A 23 -14.90 9.50 -43.65
C LEU A 23 -14.28 9.93 -44.97
N TRP A 24 -13.85 11.19 -45.11
CA TRP A 24 -13.15 11.63 -46.31
C TRP A 24 -11.84 10.88 -46.55
N GLU A 25 -11.22 10.32 -45.51
CA GLU A 25 -10.04 9.45 -45.64
C GLU A 25 -10.32 8.20 -46.49
N LEU A 26 -11.59 7.80 -46.66
CA LEU A 26 -11.96 6.71 -47.58
C LEU A 26 -11.59 6.99 -49.04
N LEU A 27 -11.35 8.26 -49.40
CA LEU A 27 -10.87 8.66 -50.72
C LEU A 27 -9.35 8.52 -50.87
N LEU A 28 -8.60 8.37 -49.79
CA LEU A 28 -7.14 8.24 -49.84
C LEU A 28 -6.74 7.05 -50.72
N ASN A 29 -5.76 7.25 -51.59
CA ASN A 29 -5.26 6.31 -52.59
C ASN A 29 -6.29 5.88 -53.66
N ARG A 30 -7.45 6.53 -53.76
CA ARG A 30 -8.40 6.28 -54.85
C ARG A 30 -8.11 7.16 -56.06
N GLU A 31 -8.39 6.60 -57.23
CA GLU A 31 -8.40 7.35 -58.48
C GLU A 31 -9.65 8.22 -58.54
N VAL A 32 -9.48 9.47 -58.98
CA VAL A 32 -10.55 10.43 -59.15
C VAL A 32 -10.45 11.14 -60.50
N SER A 33 -11.58 11.55 -61.08
CA SER A 33 -11.58 12.30 -62.34
C SER A 33 -12.29 13.65 -62.26
N ARG A 34 -11.76 14.67 -62.96
CA ARG A 34 -12.35 16.02 -63.02
C ARG A 34 -13.46 16.15 -64.08
N PHE A 35 -14.33 17.16 -63.95
CA PHE A 35 -15.32 17.51 -64.98
C PHE A 35 -14.72 18.27 -66.18
N GLU A 36 -13.70 19.11 -65.95
CA GLU A 36 -13.13 19.98 -66.99
C GLU A 36 -11.82 19.41 -67.56
N GLU A 37 -11.69 19.43 -68.89
CA GLU A 37 -10.46 19.03 -69.59
C GLU A 37 -9.36 20.11 -69.55
N LYS A 38 -9.71 21.40 -69.34
CA LYS A 38 -8.76 22.52 -69.41
C LYS A 38 -8.62 23.25 -68.09
N ILE A 39 -7.41 23.25 -67.55
CA ILE A 39 -7.03 24.08 -66.39
C ILE A 39 -6.72 25.49 -66.90
N LYS A 40 -7.43 26.52 -66.43
CA LYS A 40 -6.93 27.90 -66.48
C LYS A 40 -6.09 28.14 -65.23
N TYR A 41 -4.79 28.37 -65.44
CA TYR A 41 -3.83 28.62 -64.38
C TYR A 41 -3.91 30.09 -63.95
N GLU A 42 -4.25 30.38 -62.69
CA GLU A 42 -4.33 31.76 -62.19
C GLU A 42 -3.03 32.26 -61.54
N HIS A 43 -2.05 31.42 -61.22
CA HIS A 43 -0.74 31.90 -60.75
C HIS A 43 0.42 31.03 -61.24
N MET A 44 1.42 31.69 -61.85
CA MET A 44 2.67 31.10 -62.30
C MET A 44 3.55 30.72 -61.10
N ILE A 45 3.78 29.43 -60.92
CA ILE A 45 5.05 28.92 -60.41
C ILE A 45 5.65 28.09 -61.54
N GLN A 46 6.94 28.32 -61.77
CA GLN A 46 7.71 28.04 -62.98
C GLN A 46 7.50 26.64 -63.61
N ASP A 47 7.58 26.66 -64.94
CA ASP A 47 7.80 25.54 -65.86
C ASP A 47 6.73 24.48 -66.02
N LEU A 48 5.62 24.84 -66.70
CA LEU A 48 4.75 23.87 -67.38
C LEU A 48 4.31 24.31 -68.78
N LYS A 49 5.29 24.52 -69.67
CA LYS A 49 5.04 24.39 -71.12
C LYS A 49 4.87 22.90 -71.44
N GLY A 50 3.62 22.46 -71.58
CA GLY A 50 3.29 21.14 -72.16
C GLY A 50 2.58 20.13 -71.25
N VAL A 51 1.84 20.56 -70.23
CA VAL A 51 1.06 19.63 -69.42
C VAL A 51 -0.26 19.30 -70.09
N MET A 52 -0.33 18.05 -70.54
CA MET A 52 -1.54 17.43 -71.05
C MET A 52 -2.66 17.49 -70.01
N ASN A 53 -3.85 17.74 -70.54
CA ASN A 53 -5.18 17.72 -69.95
C ASN A 53 -5.52 16.41 -69.20
N SER A 54 -4.73 16.01 -68.20
CA SER A 54 -5.00 14.79 -67.46
C SER A 54 -6.17 15.01 -66.53
N THR A 55 -7.29 14.41 -66.89
CA THR A 55 -8.52 14.43 -66.09
C THR A 55 -8.47 13.45 -64.93
N GLN A 56 -7.52 12.52 -64.89
CA GLN A 56 -7.39 11.45 -63.89
C GLN A 56 -6.22 11.69 -62.93
N GLY A 57 -6.47 11.54 -61.63
CA GLY A 57 -5.44 11.60 -60.59
C GLY A 57 -5.75 10.69 -59.41
N ILE A 58 -4.81 10.57 -58.48
CA ILE A 58 -4.94 9.76 -57.26
C ILE A 58 -4.95 10.69 -56.05
N VAL A 59 -5.90 10.52 -55.14
CA VAL A 59 -5.92 11.26 -53.87
C VAL A 59 -4.76 10.77 -53.01
N ILE A 60 -3.83 11.66 -52.66
CA ILE A 60 -2.62 11.31 -51.90
C ILE A 60 -2.64 11.83 -50.46
N GLU A 61 -3.52 12.78 -50.15
CA GLU A 61 -3.69 13.28 -48.79
C GLU A 61 -5.10 13.87 -48.61
N VAL A 62 -5.67 13.62 -47.43
CA VAL A 62 -6.93 14.20 -46.97
C VAL A 62 -6.66 14.85 -45.62
N ASN A 63 -6.84 16.17 -45.51
CA ASN A 63 -6.66 16.89 -44.26
C ASN A 63 -7.84 17.81 -44.02
N ILE A 64 -8.85 17.30 -43.29
CA ILE A 64 -10.12 18.00 -43.06
C ILE A 64 -10.36 18.29 -41.56
N PHE A 65 -9.48 17.77 -40.69
CA PHE A 65 -9.57 17.86 -39.23
C PHE A 65 -8.98 19.14 -38.62
N ARG A 66 -8.22 19.95 -39.37
CA ARG A 66 -7.47 21.12 -38.85
C ARG A 66 -7.98 22.44 -39.44
N GLN A 67 -7.44 23.57 -38.96
CA GLN A 67 -7.79 24.93 -39.41
C GLN A 67 -7.70 25.15 -40.94
N LEU A 68 -6.96 24.30 -41.68
CA LEU A 68 -6.86 24.31 -43.14
C LEU A 68 -7.46 23.02 -43.71
N LYS A 69 -8.69 23.08 -44.25
CA LYS A 69 -9.36 21.92 -44.86
C LYS A 69 -8.97 21.77 -46.34
N PHE A 70 -8.21 20.74 -46.68
CA PHE A 70 -7.81 20.49 -48.07
C PHE A 70 -7.60 19.02 -48.41
N ILE A 71 -7.65 18.72 -49.71
CA ILE A 71 -7.40 17.41 -50.30
C ILE A 71 -6.33 17.57 -51.39
N ARG A 72 -5.28 16.74 -51.37
CA ARG A 72 -4.26 16.74 -52.43
C ARG A 72 -4.48 15.57 -53.38
N VAL A 73 -4.40 15.85 -54.67
CA VAL A 73 -4.52 14.87 -55.75
C VAL A 73 -3.30 14.96 -56.67
N ASN A 74 -2.67 13.81 -56.91
CA ASN A 74 -1.56 13.66 -57.84
C ASN A 74 -2.09 13.20 -59.21
N TYR A 75 -1.93 14.02 -60.25
CA TYR A 75 -2.37 13.74 -61.61
C TYR A 75 -1.26 13.10 -62.44
N ARG A 76 -1.63 12.39 -63.51
CA ARG A 76 -0.64 11.78 -64.42
C ARG A 76 0.34 12.86 -64.92
N GLY A 77 1.63 12.57 -64.79
CA GLY A 77 2.71 13.54 -65.03
C GLY A 77 3.35 14.12 -63.76
N GLY A 78 2.89 13.72 -62.57
CA GLY A 78 3.50 14.10 -61.28
C GLY A 78 2.98 15.41 -60.69
N PHE A 79 1.86 15.93 -61.21
CA PHE A 79 1.31 17.22 -60.80
C PHE A 79 0.40 17.07 -59.58
N ILE A 80 0.82 17.66 -58.46
CA ILE A 80 0.05 17.66 -57.22
C ILE A 80 -0.77 18.94 -57.12
N PHE A 81 -2.09 18.79 -57.08
CA PHE A 81 -3.01 19.90 -56.85
C PHE A 81 -3.63 19.81 -55.46
N ARG A 82 -3.73 20.97 -54.80
CA ARG A 82 -4.43 21.14 -53.54
C ARG A 82 -5.81 21.73 -53.81
N TYR A 83 -6.85 21.07 -53.32
CA TYR A 83 -8.22 21.55 -53.37
C TYR A 83 -8.73 21.84 -51.97
N GLU A 84 -9.44 22.94 -51.78
CA GLU A 84 -10.35 23.08 -50.64
C GLU A 84 -11.52 22.10 -50.79
N LYS A 85 -12.15 21.71 -49.68
CA LYS A 85 -13.22 20.70 -49.65
C LYS A 85 -14.36 21.02 -50.63
N GLU A 86 -14.87 22.25 -50.61
CA GLU A 86 -15.96 22.70 -51.47
C GLU A 86 -15.54 22.75 -52.94
N GLN A 87 -14.28 23.11 -53.21
CA GLN A 87 -13.72 23.12 -54.56
C GLN A 87 -13.56 21.70 -55.10
N PHE A 88 -13.13 20.76 -54.26
CA PHE A 88 -12.98 19.35 -54.61
C PHE A 88 -14.33 18.74 -55.02
N ILE A 89 -15.38 18.97 -54.21
CA ILE A 89 -16.75 18.51 -54.51
C ILE A 89 -17.26 19.08 -55.84
N LYS A 90 -16.92 20.33 -56.19
CA LYS A 90 -17.38 20.95 -57.44
C LYS A 90 -16.59 20.48 -58.67
N LYS A 91 -15.28 20.27 -58.54
CA LYS A 91 -14.38 20.03 -59.68
C LYS A 91 -14.15 18.55 -59.97
N ILE A 92 -14.31 17.67 -58.99
CA ILE A 92 -14.07 16.23 -59.10
C ILE A 92 -15.40 15.48 -59.20
N HIS A 93 -15.49 14.57 -60.15
CA HIS A 93 -16.68 13.76 -60.39
C HIS A 93 -16.45 12.31 -60.00
N LYS A 94 -15.70 11.52 -60.77
CA LYS A 94 -15.67 10.05 -60.62
C LYS A 94 -14.72 9.60 -59.51
N ILE A 95 -15.03 8.47 -58.87
CA ILE A 95 -14.21 7.75 -57.89
C ILE A 95 -13.99 6.32 -58.41
N SER A 96 -12.75 5.83 -58.38
CA SER A 96 -12.37 4.47 -58.74
C SER A 96 -11.33 3.90 -57.77
N PRO A 97 -11.49 2.66 -57.26
CA PRO A 97 -12.67 1.81 -57.40
C PRO A 97 -13.89 2.42 -56.70
N THR A 98 -15.10 1.98 -57.04
CA THR A 98 -16.33 2.46 -56.39
C THR A 98 -16.36 2.09 -54.90
N ILE A 99 -17.21 2.78 -54.14
CA ILE A 99 -17.38 2.53 -52.70
C ILE A 99 -18.80 2.00 -52.47
N SER A 100 -18.93 0.87 -51.75
CA SER A 100 -20.25 0.37 -51.36
C SER A 100 -21.00 1.39 -50.52
N LEU A 101 -22.24 1.72 -50.91
CA LEU A 101 -23.13 2.61 -50.19
C LEU A 101 -23.45 2.06 -48.79
N GLU A 102 -23.65 0.74 -48.67
CA GLU A 102 -23.90 0.07 -47.40
C GLU A 102 -22.72 0.23 -46.45
N LYS A 103 -21.49 0.05 -46.97
CA LYS A 103 -20.26 0.24 -46.19
C LYS A 103 -20.15 1.66 -45.66
N ILE A 104 -20.45 2.69 -46.47
CA ILE A 104 -20.40 4.07 -46.00
C ILE A 104 -21.48 4.33 -44.94
N ARG A 105 -22.70 3.84 -45.13
CA ARG A 105 -23.78 4.00 -44.14
C ARG A 105 -23.45 3.33 -42.81
N GLU A 106 -22.84 2.15 -42.84
CA GLU A 106 -22.37 1.44 -41.65
C GLU A 106 -21.29 2.24 -40.92
N LEU A 107 -20.29 2.76 -41.65
CA LEU A 107 -19.23 3.60 -41.06
C LEU A 107 -19.78 4.90 -40.46
N VAL A 108 -20.72 5.58 -41.13
CA VAL A 108 -21.40 6.76 -40.58
C VAL A 108 -22.12 6.43 -39.28
N LYS A 109 -22.75 5.26 -39.19
CA LYS A 109 -23.44 4.81 -37.98
C LYS A 109 -22.46 4.55 -36.85
N ILE A 110 -21.37 3.81 -37.12
CA ILE A 110 -20.31 3.50 -36.14
C ILE A 110 -19.66 4.78 -35.59
N ASP A 111 -19.33 5.72 -36.46
CA ASP A 111 -18.67 6.97 -36.07
C ASP A 111 -19.60 7.83 -35.18
N LYS A 112 -20.88 7.97 -35.55
CA LYS A 112 -21.88 8.64 -34.71
C LYS A 112 -22.06 7.98 -33.34
N GLU A 113 -22.09 6.64 -33.29
CA GLU A 113 -22.18 5.90 -32.03
C GLU A 113 -20.91 6.09 -31.19
N THR A 114 -19.74 6.18 -31.83
CA THR A 114 -18.45 6.43 -31.17
C THR A 114 -18.36 7.84 -30.59
N GLU A 115 -18.73 8.86 -31.36
CA GLU A 115 -18.81 10.26 -30.90
C GLU A 115 -19.76 10.39 -29.71
N LYS A 116 -20.96 9.78 -29.80
CA LYS A 116 -21.93 9.77 -28.71
C LYS A 116 -21.35 9.12 -27.46
N ARG A 117 -20.71 7.94 -27.58
CA ARG A 117 -20.10 7.23 -26.46
C ARG A 117 -18.94 8.01 -25.84
N GLN A 118 -18.16 8.72 -26.65
CA GLN A 118 -17.09 9.60 -26.16
C GLN A 118 -17.64 10.81 -25.39
N ALA A 119 -18.70 11.45 -25.91
CA ALA A 119 -19.37 12.55 -25.23
C ALA A 119 -19.98 12.11 -23.89
N GLU A 120 -20.66 10.96 -23.86
CA GLU A 120 -21.19 10.37 -22.61
C GLU A 120 -20.08 10.06 -21.61
N LYS A 121 -18.97 9.46 -22.07
CA LYS A 121 -17.80 9.19 -21.23
C LYS A 121 -17.22 10.48 -20.64
N GLN A 122 -17.13 11.56 -21.41
CA GLN A 122 -16.61 12.85 -20.95
C GLN A 122 -17.49 13.45 -19.86
N ILE A 123 -18.82 13.42 -20.04
CA ILE A 123 -19.79 13.88 -19.03
C ILE A 123 -19.66 13.04 -17.75
N LEU A 124 -19.51 11.72 -17.87
CA LEU A 124 -19.32 10.83 -16.72
C LEU A 124 -18.01 11.12 -15.97
N LEU A 125 -16.92 11.42 -16.68
CA LEU A 125 -15.65 11.81 -16.07
C LEU A 125 -15.75 13.13 -15.31
N GLU A 126 -16.46 14.12 -15.86
CA GLU A 126 -16.70 15.39 -15.18
C GLU A 126 -17.56 15.21 -13.92
N ASN A 127 -18.60 14.39 -14.00
CA ASN A 127 -19.43 14.06 -12.84
C ASN A 127 -18.64 13.29 -11.78
N LEU A 128 -17.78 12.36 -12.19
CA LEU A 128 -16.89 11.63 -11.29
C LEU A 128 -15.95 12.59 -10.54
N LYS A 129 -15.37 13.57 -11.23
CA LYS A 129 -14.51 14.60 -10.62
C LYS A 129 -15.26 15.45 -9.60
N LYS A 130 -16.48 15.88 -9.92
CA LYS A 130 -17.36 16.55 -8.94
C LYS A 130 -17.64 15.68 -7.72
N HIS A 131 -17.83 14.39 -7.92
CA HIS A 131 -18.06 13.45 -6.80
C HIS A 131 -16.80 13.28 -5.94
N PHE A 132 -15.60 13.29 -6.53
CA PHE A 132 -14.35 13.33 -5.76
C PHE A 132 -14.27 14.56 -4.86
N GLU A 133 -14.74 15.71 -5.33
CA GLU A 133 -14.74 16.97 -4.57
C GLU A 133 -15.77 16.98 -3.43
N GLN A 134 -16.95 16.41 -3.67
CA GLN A 134 -18.10 16.55 -2.76
C GLN A 134 -18.25 15.40 -1.76
N ASP A 135 -17.96 14.17 -2.18
CA ASP A 135 -18.24 12.96 -1.39
C ASP A 135 -17.24 11.85 -1.75
N PHE A 136 -15.97 12.13 -1.45
CA PHE A 136 -14.86 11.24 -1.76
C PHE A 136 -15.04 9.80 -1.21
N PRO A 137 -15.51 9.58 0.03
CA PRO A 137 -15.68 8.22 0.56
C PRO A 137 -16.65 7.34 -0.24
N ASN A 138 -17.70 7.91 -0.85
CA ASN A 138 -18.69 7.16 -1.62
C ASN A 138 -18.43 7.10 -3.14
N THR A 139 -17.25 7.54 -3.57
CA THR A 139 -16.88 7.59 -5.00
C THR A 139 -16.94 6.24 -5.70
N TYR A 140 -16.62 5.15 -5.00
CA TYR A 140 -16.69 3.81 -5.58
C TYR A 140 -18.13 3.35 -5.84
N ASN A 141 -19.06 3.69 -4.94
CA ASN A 141 -20.48 3.39 -5.11
C ASN A 141 -21.04 4.14 -6.32
N PHE A 142 -20.68 5.43 -6.46
CA PHE A 142 -21.03 6.23 -7.63
C PHE A 142 -20.45 5.63 -8.93
N TYR A 143 -19.17 5.23 -8.89
CA TYR A 143 -18.49 4.61 -10.02
C TYR A 143 -19.19 3.32 -10.47
N GLN A 144 -19.46 2.41 -9.54
CA GLN A 144 -20.14 1.15 -9.85
C GLN A 144 -21.54 1.40 -10.44
N ALA A 145 -22.30 2.34 -9.86
CA ALA A 145 -23.68 2.57 -10.27
C ALA A 145 -23.84 3.30 -11.61
N LYS A 146 -22.89 4.19 -11.97
CA LYS A 146 -23.07 5.11 -13.12
C LYS A 146 -21.95 5.11 -14.14
N CYS A 147 -20.75 4.65 -13.79
CA CYS A 147 -19.55 4.83 -14.63
C CYS A 147 -18.95 3.52 -15.16
N ALA A 148 -19.20 2.38 -14.51
CA ALA A 148 -18.52 1.12 -14.78
C ALA A 148 -18.64 0.61 -16.23
N GLU A 149 -19.75 0.93 -16.92
CA GLU A 149 -19.97 0.53 -18.32
C GLU A 149 -19.12 1.33 -19.34
N HIS A 150 -18.67 2.54 -18.95
CA HIS A 150 -17.98 3.49 -19.84
C HIS A 150 -16.55 3.79 -19.43
N ILE A 151 -16.22 3.59 -18.14
CA ILE A 151 -14.92 3.91 -17.54
C ILE A 151 -14.38 2.64 -16.89
N SER A 152 -13.21 2.18 -17.36
CA SER A 152 -12.54 1.03 -16.76
C SER A 152 -12.13 1.32 -15.32
N PHE A 153 -12.04 0.27 -14.50
CA PHE A 153 -11.64 0.41 -13.10
C PHE A 153 -10.23 1.00 -12.96
N GLN A 154 -9.31 0.66 -13.87
CA GLN A 154 -7.97 1.25 -13.91
C GLN A 154 -8.00 2.76 -14.14
N ASN A 155 -8.84 3.24 -15.07
CA ASN A 155 -8.99 4.67 -15.32
C ASN A 155 -9.61 5.38 -14.11
N TYR A 156 -10.61 4.78 -13.48
CA TYR A 156 -11.20 5.30 -12.23
C TYR A 156 -10.13 5.45 -11.13
N GLN A 157 -9.33 4.41 -10.89
CA GLN A 157 -8.27 4.45 -9.89
C GLN A 157 -7.20 5.50 -10.24
N ALA A 158 -6.82 5.62 -11.51
CA ALA A 158 -5.87 6.63 -11.96
C ALA A 158 -6.40 8.07 -11.76
N GLU A 159 -7.65 8.34 -12.14
CA GLU A 159 -8.27 9.65 -11.92
C GLU A 159 -8.41 9.96 -10.41
N LYS A 160 -8.75 8.96 -9.59
CA LYS A 160 -8.80 9.09 -8.12
C LYS A 160 -7.43 9.45 -7.54
N SER A 161 -6.37 8.73 -7.93
CA SER A 161 -5.01 9.02 -7.48
C SER A 161 -4.53 10.40 -7.96
N ASN A 162 -4.82 10.78 -9.21
CA ASN A 162 -4.50 12.11 -9.74
C ASN A 162 -5.19 13.21 -8.94
N PHE A 163 -6.47 13.03 -8.62
CA PHE A 163 -7.22 13.96 -7.79
C PHE A 163 -6.55 14.15 -6.42
N VAL A 164 -6.23 13.05 -5.73
CA VAL A 164 -5.56 13.10 -4.41
C VAL A 164 -4.19 13.76 -4.50
N GLN A 165 -3.39 13.43 -5.52
CA GLN A 165 -2.08 14.04 -5.75
C GLN A 165 -2.18 15.55 -5.90
N LEU A 166 -3.08 16.03 -6.78
CA LEU A 166 -3.32 17.45 -7.00
C LEU A 166 -3.84 18.14 -5.74
N TRP A 167 -4.77 17.49 -5.03
CA TRP A 167 -5.31 18.04 -3.79
C TRP A 167 -4.22 18.24 -2.74
N ILE A 168 -3.35 17.25 -2.53
CA ILE A 168 -2.25 17.31 -1.55
C ILE A 168 -1.25 18.40 -1.94
N GLN A 169 -0.91 18.50 -3.22
CA GLN A 169 -0.02 19.54 -3.73
C GLN A 169 -0.59 20.94 -3.48
N GLN A 170 -1.88 21.14 -3.77
CA GLN A 170 -2.55 22.44 -3.65
C GLN A 170 -2.78 22.86 -2.19
N HIS A 171 -3.18 21.93 -1.32
CA HIS A 171 -3.63 22.27 0.04
C HIS A 171 -2.55 22.08 1.12
N LEU A 172 -1.57 21.20 0.89
CA LEU A 172 -0.52 20.90 1.87
C LEU A 172 0.88 21.33 1.44
N ASN A 173 1.04 21.77 0.18
CA ASN A 173 2.31 22.12 -0.46
C ASN A 173 3.34 20.98 -0.35
N PHE A 174 2.89 19.77 -0.64
CA PHE A 174 3.71 18.56 -0.58
C PHE A 174 3.60 17.79 -1.90
N ASN A 175 4.73 17.31 -2.43
CA ASN A 175 4.76 16.52 -3.64
C ASN A 175 4.74 15.03 -3.26
N ILE A 176 3.75 14.30 -3.77
CA ILE A 176 3.62 12.85 -3.63
C ILE A 176 3.62 12.17 -4.99
N ASP A 177 4.07 10.93 -5.05
CA ASP A 177 3.89 10.10 -6.25
C ASP A 177 2.48 9.48 -6.30
N LEU A 178 2.17 8.79 -7.42
CA LEU A 178 0.85 8.19 -7.63
C LEU A 178 0.57 7.00 -6.71
N GLU A 179 1.60 6.30 -6.21
CA GLU A 179 1.44 5.18 -5.29
C GLU A 179 1.09 5.67 -3.88
N GLN A 180 1.76 6.74 -3.43
CA GLN A 180 1.42 7.47 -2.22
C GLN A 180 0.02 8.07 -2.30
N ALA A 181 -0.35 8.67 -3.44
CA ALA A 181 -1.69 9.20 -3.66
C ALA A 181 -2.77 8.10 -3.62
N ALA A 182 -2.49 6.93 -4.20
CA ALA A 182 -3.37 5.78 -4.10
C ALA A 182 -3.56 5.31 -2.65
N ALA A 183 -2.48 5.27 -1.86
CA ALA A 183 -2.53 4.91 -0.44
C ALA A 183 -3.28 5.95 0.41
N ILE A 184 -3.10 7.24 0.12
CA ILE A 184 -3.82 8.34 0.79
C ILE A 184 -5.31 8.29 0.45
N GLY A 185 -5.66 8.04 -0.82
CA GLY A 185 -7.03 7.96 -1.33
C GLY A 185 -7.70 6.59 -1.21
N ALA A 186 -7.09 5.64 -0.50
CA ALA A 186 -7.69 4.32 -0.29
C ALA A 186 -8.98 4.45 0.54
N ILE A 187 -10.05 3.81 0.08
CA ILE A 187 -11.42 3.85 0.66
C ILE A 187 -11.87 2.45 1.10
N GLU A 188 -11.06 1.45 0.83
CA GLU A 188 -11.23 0.08 1.25
C GLU A 188 -11.14 -0.01 2.78
N ASN A 189 -11.93 -0.90 3.39
CA ASN A 189 -11.96 -1.08 4.85
C ASN A 189 -10.57 -1.36 5.43
N HIS A 190 -9.78 -2.20 4.75
CA HIS A 190 -8.42 -2.54 5.15
C HIS A 190 -7.45 -2.28 3.99
N ALA A 191 -6.35 -1.58 4.28
CA ALA A 191 -5.30 -1.30 3.32
C ALA A 191 -3.93 -1.59 3.94
N GLN A 192 -3.10 -2.36 3.25
CA GLN A 192 -1.71 -2.63 3.64
C GLN A 192 -0.76 -1.87 2.73
N VAL A 193 0.07 -0.99 3.31
CA VAL A 193 1.08 -0.22 2.56
C VAL A 193 2.46 -0.81 2.83
N VAL A 194 3.01 -1.54 1.86
CA VAL A 194 4.34 -2.16 1.93
C VAL A 194 5.33 -1.32 1.12
N ALA A 195 6.38 -0.84 1.76
CA ALA A 195 7.41 -0.04 1.09
C ALA A 195 8.76 -0.12 1.80
N ARG A 196 9.84 0.05 1.03
CA ARG A 196 11.23 0.08 1.53
C ARG A 196 11.46 1.19 2.56
N ALA A 197 12.55 1.12 3.32
CA ALA A 197 12.97 2.24 4.19
C ALA A 197 13.17 3.53 3.36
N GLY A 198 12.85 4.69 3.94
CA GLY A 198 12.99 5.98 3.26
C GLY A 198 11.94 6.33 2.19
N SER A 199 10.98 5.45 1.90
CA SER A 199 9.90 5.67 0.90
C SER A 199 8.79 6.66 1.33
N GLY A 200 8.90 7.25 2.52
CA GLY A 200 7.92 8.20 3.02
C GLY A 200 6.68 7.58 3.68
N LYS A 201 6.72 6.31 4.14
CA LYS A 201 5.58 5.64 4.83
C LYS A 201 4.89 6.51 5.89
N THR A 202 5.66 7.10 6.80
CA THR A 202 5.13 7.99 7.85
C THR A 202 4.50 9.25 7.26
N SER A 203 5.10 9.82 6.20
CA SER A 203 4.55 10.99 5.51
C SER A 203 3.24 10.65 4.79
N THR A 204 3.14 9.49 4.15
CA THR A 204 1.91 8.98 3.52
C THR A 204 0.81 8.81 4.57
N LEU A 205 1.13 8.26 5.75
CA LEU A 205 0.18 8.08 6.85
C LEU A 205 -0.35 9.44 7.36
N VAL A 206 0.54 10.41 7.58
CA VAL A 206 0.16 11.78 8.01
C VAL A 206 -0.71 12.46 6.95
N ASN A 207 -0.31 12.39 5.67
CA ASN A 207 -1.06 13.00 4.58
C ASN A 207 -2.44 12.33 4.40
N ARG A 208 -2.56 11.02 4.67
CA ARG A 208 -3.86 10.33 4.72
C ARG A 208 -4.76 10.89 5.80
N ALA A 209 -4.25 11.04 7.03
CA ALA A 209 -5.04 11.63 8.11
C ALA A 209 -5.48 13.07 7.79
N LEU A 210 -4.59 13.88 7.22
CA LEU A 210 -4.91 15.23 6.76
C LEU A 210 -5.96 15.26 5.64
N PHE A 211 -5.86 14.35 4.67
CA PHE A 211 -6.82 14.23 3.59
C PHE A 211 -8.21 13.82 4.10
N LEU A 212 -8.28 12.81 4.96
CA LEU A 212 -9.54 12.36 5.56
C LEU A 212 -10.21 13.49 6.36
N GLN A 213 -9.46 14.24 7.15
CA GLN A 213 -10.01 15.31 7.97
C GLN A 213 -10.39 16.55 7.14
N LYS A 214 -9.50 17.05 6.29
CA LYS A 214 -9.71 18.31 5.56
C LYS A 214 -10.58 18.17 4.32
N HIS A 215 -10.43 17.06 3.58
CA HIS A 215 -11.17 16.82 2.33
C HIS A 215 -12.43 16.00 2.57
N CYS A 216 -12.28 14.84 3.22
CA CYS A 216 -13.42 13.94 3.42
C CYS A 216 -14.33 14.34 4.60
N GLY A 217 -13.95 15.36 5.37
CA GLY A 217 -14.74 15.84 6.51
C GLY A 217 -14.86 14.86 7.67
N VAL A 218 -13.97 13.86 7.75
CA VAL A 218 -13.94 12.88 8.85
C VAL A 218 -13.56 13.62 10.12
N ALA A 219 -14.34 13.44 11.19
CA ALA A 219 -14.08 14.15 12.43
C ALA A 219 -12.75 13.66 13.04
N PRO A 220 -11.95 14.54 13.67
CA PRO A 220 -10.64 14.17 14.22
C PRO A 220 -10.74 13.04 15.25
N ASN A 221 -11.85 12.98 16.00
CA ASN A 221 -12.11 11.96 16.99
C ASN A 221 -12.50 10.59 16.39
N GLU A 222 -12.75 10.51 15.08
CA GLU A 222 -12.99 9.27 14.33
C GLU A 222 -11.69 8.71 13.72
N ILE A 223 -10.55 9.39 13.91
CA ILE A 223 -9.25 8.98 13.36
C ILE A 223 -8.28 8.65 14.50
N LEU A 224 -7.78 7.40 14.51
CA LEU A 224 -6.78 6.91 15.45
C LEU A 224 -5.50 6.49 14.72
N LEU A 225 -4.37 7.04 15.14
CA LEU A 225 -3.02 6.73 14.65
C LEU A 225 -2.21 6.07 15.76
N LEU A 226 -1.76 4.84 15.53
CA LEU A 226 -0.99 4.04 16.47
C LEU A 226 0.46 3.88 16.04
N ALA A 227 1.37 4.00 17.01
CA ALA A 227 2.80 3.73 16.84
C ALA A 227 3.34 2.81 17.96
N PHE A 228 4.44 2.12 17.70
CA PHE A 228 5.05 1.26 18.73
C PHE A 228 5.77 2.05 19.82
N ASN A 229 6.53 3.09 19.45
CA ASN A 229 7.33 3.87 20.38
C ASN A 229 6.85 5.32 20.47
N ARG A 230 7.21 5.98 21.57
CA ARG A 230 6.80 7.36 21.88
C ARG A 230 7.35 8.37 20.87
N LYS A 231 8.60 8.18 20.42
CA LYS A 231 9.26 9.07 19.47
C LYS A 231 8.49 9.14 18.14
N ALA A 232 8.06 8.00 17.60
CA ALA A 232 7.27 7.94 16.38
C ALA A 232 5.88 8.56 16.56
N ALA A 233 5.22 8.34 17.70
CA ALA A 233 3.95 8.98 18.01
C ALA A 233 4.08 10.50 18.08
N GLU A 234 5.15 11.02 18.71
CA GLU A 234 5.41 12.46 18.80
C GLU A 234 5.69 13.08 17.43
N GLU A 235 6.52 12.42 16.61
CA GLU A 235 6.81 12.88 15.25
C GLU A 235 5.54 12.98 14.38
N ILE A 236 4.64 11.99 14.47
CA ILE A 236 3.35 12.03 13.77
C ILE A 236 2.50 13.20 14.29
N ARG A 237 2.46 13.38 15.62
CA ARG A 237 1.69 14.47 16.25
C ARG A 237 2.19 15.84 15.81
N GLU A 238 3.48 16.09 15.89
CA GLU A 238 4.11 17.35 15.48
C GLU A 238 3.78 17.69 14.01
N ARG A 239 3.89 16.70 13.12
CA ARG A 239 3.55 16.88 11.70
C ARG A 239 2.08 17.24 11.49
N LEU A 240 1.16 16.62 12.23
CA LEU A 240 -0.27 16.95 12.17
C LEU A 240 -0.55 18.35 12.73
N THR A 241 -0.02 18.68 13.90
CA THR A 241 -0.19 20.00 14.54
C THR A 241 0.36 21.12 13.66
N SER A 242 1.43 20.87 12.89
CA SER A 242 1.97 21.86 11.94
C SER A 242 1.02 22.19 10.77
N LYS A 243 0.00 21.36 10.54
CA LYS A 243 -0.95 21.48 9.40
C LYS A 243 -2.40 21.68 9.83
N LEU A 244 -2.70 21.56 11.12
CA LEU A 244 -4.05 21.61 11.70
C LEU A 244 -4.05 22.57 12.89
N GLU A 245 -4.97 23.53 12.89
CA GLU A 245 -4.94 24.65 13.86
C GLU A 245 -5.59 24.33 15.21
N ASN A 246 -6.69 23.56 15.24
CA ASN A 246 -7.54 23.46 16.44
C ASN A 246 -7.82 22.04 16.92
N SER A 247 -7.79 21.04 16.03
CA SER A 247 -8.09 19.66 16.39
C SER A 247 -7.30 18.72 15.50
N ILE A 248 -6.53 17.85 16.13
CA ILE A 248 -5.77 16.80 15.46
C ILE A 248 -6.38 15.44 15.80
N PRO A 249 -6.21 14.44 14.92
CA PRO A 249 -6.53 13.06 15.23
C PRO A 249 -5.85 12.55 16.50
N TYR A 250 -6.38 11.48 17.06
CA TYR A 250 -5.73 10.82 18.18
C TYR A 250 -4.45 10.12 17.71
N VAL A 251 -3.32 10.49 18.31
CA VAL A 251 -2.01 9.88 18.05
C VAL A 251 -1.48 9.32 19.36
N MET A 252 -1.26 8.01 19.43
CA MET A 252 -0.80 7.36 20.66
C MET A 252 0.01 6.09 20.40
N THR A 253 0.66 5.58 21.44
CA THR A 253 1.28 4.26 21.40
C THR A 253 0.24 3.18 21.75
N PHE A 254 0.53 1.92 21.40
CA PHE A 254 -0.29 0.78 21.83
C PHE A 254 -0.47 0.74 23.36
N HIS A 255 0.60 0.98 24.13
CA HIS A 255 0.54 1.05 25.59
C HIS A 255 -0.33 2.19 26.10
N ALA A 256 -0.26 3.38 25.47
CA ALA A 256 -1.09 4.51 25.85
C ALA A 256 -2.57 4.26 25.53
N LEU A 257 -2.87 3.58 24.42
CA LEU A 257 -4.23 3.13 24.11
C LEU A 257 -4.72 2.15 25.18
N ALA A 258 -3.95 1.10 25.47
CA ALA A 258 -4.31 0.09 26.46
C ALA A 258 -4.55 0.70 27.86
N TYR A 259 -3.67 1.61 28.29
CA TYR A 259 -3.84 2.35 29.54
C TYR A 259 -5.17 3.11 29.56
N ALA A 260 -5.47 3.84 28.47
CA ALA A 260 -6.69 4.60 28.37
C ALA A 260 -7.91 3.67 28.46
N LEU A 261 -7.89 2.53 27.77
CA LEU A 261 -8.98 1.54 27.75
C LEU A 261 -9.27 0.89 29.10
N VAL A 262 -8.23 0.50 29.85
CA VAL A 262 -8.37 -0.31 31.06
C VAL A 262 -8.67 0.54 32.30
N TYR A 263 -8.37 1.84 32.28
CA TYR A 263 -8.50 2.73 33.45
C TYR A 263 -7.96 2.09 34.74
N PRO A 264 -6.71 1.64 34.77
CA PRO A 264 -6.18 1.01 35.97
C PRO A 264 -6.18 2.02 37.12
N GLU A 265 -6.91 1.70 38.19
CA GLU A 265 -6.90 2.49 39.44
C GLU A 265 -5.54 2.40 40.14
N GLU A 266 -4.80 1.32 39.89
CA GLU A 266 -3.46 1.06 40.40
C GLU A 266 -2.38 1.55 39.43
N SER A 267 -1.20 1.85 39.97
CA SER A 267 -0.03 2.14 39.14
C SER A 267 0.35 0.91 38.33
N ILE A 268 0.37 1.02 37.00
CA ILE A 268 0.88 -0.06 36.15
C ILE A 268 2.33 -0.33 36.53
N LEU A 269 2.63 -1.60 36.84
CA LEU A 269 3.99 -2.09 37.01
C LEU A 269 4.68 -2.06 35.64
N PHE A 270 5.74 -1.26 35.54
CA PHE A 270 6.63 -1.25 34.38
C PHE A 270 7.92 -2.00 34.75
N ASP A 271 8.45 -2.80 33.83
CA ASP A 271 9.74 -3.49 34.01
C ASP A 271 10.94 -2.52 33.98
N GLU A 272 10.75 -1.26 33.59
CA GLU A 272 11.80 -0.23 33.56
C GLU A 272 11.42 1.05 34.34
N PRO A 273 12.38 1.74 35.00
CA PRO A 273 12.07 2.80 35.98
C PRO A 273 11.69 4.16 35.36
N ASP A 274 11.97 4.40 34.08
CA ASP A 274 11.85 5.73 33.49
C ASP A 274 10.75 5.79 32.42
N GLY A 275 9.52 5.88 32.90
CA GLY A 275 8.34 5.95 32.05
C GLY A 275 7.24 6.85 32.61
N GLY A 276 7.58 8.03 33.11
CA GLY A 276 6.61 9.05 33.52
C GLY A 276 5.59 9.34 32.41
N GLN A 277 4.43 8.69 32.48
CA GLN A 277 3.32 8.91 31.57
C GLN A 277 2.58 10.17 32.02
N SER A 278 2.83 11.27 31.34
CA SER A 278 1.97 12.45 31.50
C SER A 278 0.69 12.23 30.70
N LYS A 279 -0.42 12.33 31.44
CA LYS A 279 -1.79 11.97 31.08
C LYS A 279 -2.35 12.92 30.03
N SER A 280 -2.93 12.40 28.96
CA SER A 280 -3.96 13.17 28.23
C SER A 280 -5.32 12.67 28.70
N ARG A 281 -5.85 13.29 29.75
CA ARG A 281 -7.22 13.06 30.26
C ARG A 281 -8.29 13.26 29.17
N ILE A 282 -7.99 14.07 28.16
CA ILE A 282 -8.89 14.35 27.01
C ILE A 282 -9.11 13.09 26.16
N VAL A 283 -8.06 12.28 25.95
CA VAL A 283 -8.15 11.01 25.19
C VAL A 283 -8.95 9.97 25.98
N GLN A 284 -8.80 9.96 27.30
CA GLN A 284 -9.52 9.06 28.19
C GLN A 284 -11.02 9.39 28.13
N ASP A 285 -11.41 10.63 28.40
CA ASP A 285 -12.83 10.96 28.55
C ASP A 285 -13.59 10.95 27.22
N GLU A 286 -12.98 11.31 26.08
CA GLU A 286 -13.76 11.53 24.85
C GLU A 286 -13.87 10.29 23.94
N LEU A 287 -12.79 9.52 23.72
CA LEU A 287 -12.83 8.27 22.92
C LEU A 287 -13.58 7.15 23.64
N ILE A 288 -13.32 6.99 24.93
CA ILE A 288 -13.67 5.77 25.65
C ILE A 288 -15.06 5.89 26.25
N SER A 289 -15.42 7.04 26.80
CA SER A 289 -16.80 7.25 27.24
C SER A 289 -17.79 7.32 26.07
N THR A 290 -17.38 7.92 24.94
CA THR A 290 -18.31 8.13 23.81
C THR A 290 -18.41 6.92 22.90
N TYR A 291 -17.32 6.22 22.61
CA TYR A 291 -17.34 5.11 21.65
C TYR A 291 -17.46 3.76 22.36
N ILE A 292 -16.67 3.51 23.40
CA ILE A 292 -16.71 2.23 24.11
C ILE A 292 -17.81 2.22 25.15
N HIS A 293 -17.98 3.18 26.06
CA HIS A 293 -19.09 3.09 27.01
C HIS A 293 -20.45 3.22 26.32
N LYS A 294 -20.63 4.12 25.34
CA LYS A 294 -21.92 4.25 24.65
C LYS A 294 -22.31 3.02 23.82
N LYS A 295 -21.36 2.33 23.17
CA LYS A 295 -21.60 1.06 22.47
C LYS A 295 -21.52 -0.18 23.36
N ALA A 296 -20.68 -0.20 24.39
CA ALA A 296 -20.60 -1.28 25.37
C ALA A 296 -21.78 -1.29 26.34
N LEU A 297 -22.59 -0.21 26.35
CA LEU A 297 -23.93 -0.23 26.92
C LEU A 297 -24.95 -0.94 26.00
N GLU A 298 -24.63 -1.19 24.72
CA GLU A 298 -25.41 -2.11 23.87
C GLU A 298 -25.04 -3.56 24.25
N PRO A 299 -25.98 -4.35 24.80
CA PRO A 299 -25.66 -5.69 25.33
C PRO A 299 -25.01 -6.62 24.29
N ALA A 300 -25.38 -6.48 23.01
CA ALA A 300 -24.85 -7.29 21.92
C ALA A 300 -23.36 -6.99 21.62
N PHE A 301 -22.97 -5.72 21.63
CA PHE A 301 -21.60 -5.31 21.32
C PHE A 301 -20.64 -5.59 22.49
N TYR A 302 -21.12 -5.41 23.73
CA TYR A 302 -20.36 -5.83 24.91
C TYR A 302 -20.06 -7.32 24.89
N GLU A 303 -21.06 -8.16 24.60
CA GLU A 303 -20.85 -9.61 24.50
C GLU A 303 -19.94 -10.00 23.33
N GLU A 304 -19.96 -9.27 22.21
CA GLU A 304 -19.06 -9.51 21.09
C GLU A 304 -17.60 -9.14 21.43
N ILE A 305 -17.35 -7.95 21.99
CA ILE A 305 -16.00 -7.56 22.46
C ILE A 305 -15.53 -8.50 23.56
N ARG A 306 -16.39 -8.79 24.54
CA ARG A 306 -16.08 -9.74 25.60
C ARG A 306 -15.77 -11.10 25.01
N ALA A 307 -16.54 -11.61 24.05
CA ALA A 307 -16.27 -12.87 23.39
C ALA A 307 -14.97 -12.84 22.58
N LEU A 308 -14.62 -11.73 21.94
CA LEU A 308 -13.37 -11.57 21.18
C LEU A 308 -12.15 -11.52 22.11
N MET A 309 -12.19 -10.68 23.15
CA MET A 309 -11.15 -10.61 24.17
C MET A 309 -11.04 -11.95 24.89
N MET A 310 -12.17 -12.48 25.33
CA MET A 310 -12.23 -13.80 25.91
C MET A 310 -11.80 -14.85 24.91
N ALA A 311 -12.00 -14.78 23.59
CA ALA A 311 -11.52 -15.81 22.67
C ALA A 311 -9.99 -15.93 22.70
N HIS A 312 -9.30 -14.80 22.78
CA HIS A 312 -7.86 -14.76 22.94
C HIS A 312 -7.41 -15.34 24.29
N PHE A 313 -8.17 -15.08 25.37
CA PHE A 313 -7.91 -15.63 26.71
C PHE A 313 -8.59 -16.98 26.99
N ARG A 314 -9.51 -17.46 26.13
CA ARG A 314 -10.39 -18.63 26.32
C ARG A 314 -9.68 -19.86 25.88
N GLU A 315 -8.76 -19.82 24.91
CA GLU A 315 -7.97 -21.02 24.68
C GLU A 315 -7.17 -21.39 25.93
N ASP A 316 -6.62 -20.39 26.63
CA ASP A 316 -5.91 -20.61 27.89
C ASP A 316 -6.86 -20.87 29.06
N TRP A 317 -7.93 -20.07 29.21
CA TRP A 317 -8.91 -20.18 30.29
C TRP A 317 -9.85 -21.37 30.14
N GLU A 318 -10.33 -21.70 28.94
CA GLU A 318 -11.08 -22.92 28.65
C GLU A 318 -10.16 -24.14 28.68
N ARG A 319 -8.84 -24.08 28.41
CA ARG A 319 -7.93 -25.20 28.77
C ARG A 319 -7.87 -25.40 30.29
N ILE A 320 -7.78 -24.32 31.05
CA ILE A 320 -7.79 -24.35 32.52
C ILE A 320 -9.15 -24.86 33.05
N VAL A 321 -10.27 -24.43 32.48
CA VAL A 321 -11.63 -24.75 32.96
C VAL A 321 -12.17 -26.06 32.39
N SER A 322 -11.92 -26.39 31.11
CA SER A 322 -12.29 -27.70 30.52
C SER A 322 -11.50 -28.85 31.12
N SER A 323 -10.37 -28.56 31.78
CA SER A 323 -9.68 -29.55 32.59
C SER A 323 -10.52 -30.00 33.79
N ASN A 324 -11.47 -29.18 34.28
CA ASN A 324 -12.34 -29.45 35.44
C ASN A 324 -11.62 -30.18 36.60
N ASN A 325 -10.32 -29.95 36.74
CA ASN A 325 -9.44 -30.67 37.65
C ASN A 325 -8.62 -29.61 38.38
N THR A 326 -9.13 -29.20 39.52
CA THR A 326 -8.32 -28.79 40.68
C THR A 326 -7.37 -29.91 41.17
N SER A 327 -7.14 -30.95 40.37
CA SER A 327 -6.21 -32.05 40.60
C SER A 327 -5.75 -32.68 39.28
N LEU A 328 -5.10 -31.91 38.40
CA LEU A 328 -4.04 -32.55 37.60
C LEU A 328 -2.99 -32.97 38.63
N LYS A 329 -2.63 -34.26 38.67
CA LYS A 329 -1.43 -34.67 39.42
C LYS A 329 -0.30 -33.77 38.93
N ASN A 330 0.35 -33.02 39.84
CA ASN A 330 1.36 -32.00 39.52
C ASN A 330 2.31 -32.41 38.37
N ASP A 331 2.64 -33.70 38.28
CA ASP A 331 3.45 -34.31 37.24
C ASP A 331 2.95 -34.13 35.79
N GLU A 332 1.63 -34.15 35.54
CA GLU A 332 1.07 -34.00 34.18
C GLU A 332 1.12 -32.54 33.70
N MET A 333 0.86 -31.60 34.62
CA MET A 333 1.00 -30.16 34.36
C MET A 333 2.48 -29.79 34.12
N LEU A 334 3.39 -30.32 34.93
CA LEU A 334 4.84 -30.12 34.75
C LEU A 334 5.33 -30.71 33.42
N ARG A 335 4.81 -31.87 32.98
CA ARG A 335 5.12 -32.44 31.66
C ARG A 335 4.64 -31.56 30.52
N TYR A 336 3.45 -30.98 30.64
CA TYR A 336 2.91 -30.07 29.64
C TYR A 336 3.75 -28.80 29.53
N LEU A 337 4.03 -28.12 30.65
CA LEU A 337 4.83 -26.90 30.66
C LEU A 337 6.25 -27.15 30.11
N ARG A 338 6.88 -28.27 30.47
CA ARG A 338 8.18 -28.67 29.88
C ARG A 338 8.10 -28.93 28.37
N SER A 339 6.94 -29.33 27.84
CA SER A 339 6.74 -29.57 26.40
C SER A 339 6.60 -28.30 25.57
N LEU A 340 6.29 -27.15 26.19
CA LEU A 340 6.16 -25.88 25.47
C LEU A 340 7.49 -25.46 24.86
N PRO A 341 7.52 -24.94 23.62
CA PRO A 341 8.78 -24.69 22.91
C PRO A 341 9.61 -23.56 23.53
N SER A 342 8.96 -22.55 24.10
CA SER A 342 9.60 -21.30 24.54
C SER A 342 9.17 -20.79 25.92
N GLU A 343 8.22 -21.43 26.60
CA GLU A 343 7.77 -21.02 27.94
C GLU A 343 8.41 -21.85 29.05
N GLY A 344 8.98 -21.18 30.05
CA GLY A 344 9.59 -21.81 31.21
C GLY A 344 8.59 -22.09 32.35
N LEU A 345 9.03 -22.89 33.31
CA LEU A 345 8.27 -23.24 34.52
C LEU A 345 8.04 -22.04 35.45
N ASP A 346 8.83 -20.99 35.31
CA ASP A 346 8.66 -19.71 36.01
C ASP A 346 7.64 -18.78 35.31
N GLY A 347 7.01 -19.24 34.23
CA GLY A 347 6.00 -18.51 33.47
C GLY A 347 6.56 -17.47 32.49
N LYS A 348 7.88 -17.42 32.27
CA LYS A 348 8.49 -16.48 31.32
C LYS A 348 8.76 -17.11 29.95
N HIS A 349 8.95 -16.26 28.95
CA HIS A 349 9.28 -16.66 27.58
C HIS A 349 10.78 -16.56 27.30
N TYR A 350 11.34 -17.56 26.64
CA TYR A 350 12.77 -17.71 26.29
C TYR A 350 12.95 -17.82 24.78
N LYS A 351 14.06 -17.31 24.26
CA LYS A 351 14.29 -17.23 22.80
C LYS A 351 14.63 -18.58 22.18
N SER A 352 15.11 -19.52 22.97
CA SER A 352 15.46 -20.86 22.50
C SER A 352 15.06 -21.96 23.49
N PHE A 353 14.90 -23.18 22.98
CA PHE A 353 14.65 -24.37 23.81
C PHE A 353 15.77 -24.60 24.84
N GLY A 354 17.03 -24.32 24.47
CA GLY A 354 18.16 -24.47 25.38
C GLY A 354 18.12 -23.50 26.55
N GLU A 355 17.84 -22.21 26.27
CA GLU A 355 17.61 -21.21 27.33
C GLU A 355 16.45 -21.59 28.25
N LYS A 356 15.33 -22.07 27.67
CA LYS A 356 14.20 -22.56 28.46
C LYS A 356 14.61 -23.70 29.42
N VAL A 357 15.43 -24.65 28.97
CA VAL A 357 15.92 -25.76 29.82
C VAL A 357 16.79 -25.22 30.96
N ILE A 358 17.67 -24.25 30.69
CA ILE A 358 18.50 -23.60 31.73
C ILE A 358 17.58 -22.89 32.74
N ALA A 359 16.62 -22.10 32.27
CA ALA A 359 15.66 -21.39 33.11
C ALA A 359 14.85 -22.32 34.01
N ASN A 360 14.34 -23.42 33.45
CA ASN A 360 13.62 -24.45 34.18
C ASN A 360 14.50 -25.06 35.27
N PHE A 361 15.75 -25.41 34.94
CA PHE A 361 16.69 -25.96 35.91
C PHE A 361 16.93 -24.99 37.06
N LEU A 362 17.22 -23.71 36.78
CA LEU A 362 17.47 -22.70 37.80
C LEU A 362 16.24 -22.49 38.70
N PHE A 363 15.05 -22.45 38.10
CA PHE A 363 13.80 -22.31 38.82
C PHE A 363 13.49 -23.52 39.73
N GLU A 364 13.66 -24.74 39.22
CA GLU A 364 13.40 -25.98 39.97
C GLU A 364 14.34 -26.16 41.17
N HIS A 365 15.51 -25.51 41.13
CA HIS A 365 16.50 -25.54 42.21
C HIS A 365 16.50 -24.27 43.07
N ASP A 366 15.50 -23.40 42.92
CA ASP A 366 15.35 -22.13 43.65
C ASP A 366 16.56 -21.19 43.54
N ILE A 367 17.25 -21.24 42.40
CA ILE A 367 18.39 -20.37 42.11
C ILE A 367 17.86 -19.07 41.52
N GLN A 368 18.04 -17.96 42.23
CA GLN A 368 17.60 -16.64 41.77
C GLN A 368 18.48 -16.16 40.60
N TYR A 369 17.84 -15.83 39.47
CA TYR A 369 18.54 -15.38 38.27
C TYR A 369 17.81 -14.21 37.57
N LYS A 370 18.54 -13.50 36.70
CA LYS A 370 18.02 -12.45 35.82
C LYS A 370 18.29 -12.86 34.37
N TYR A 371 17.23 -12.91 33.56
CA TYR A 371 17.31 -13.21 32.12
C TYR A 371 17.57 -11.92 31.33
N GLU A 372 18.48 -11.96 30.35
CA GLU A 372 18.87 -10.84 29.49
C GLU A 372 19.17 -9.51 30.21
N ARG A 373 19.84 -9.60 31.37
CA ARG A 373 20.22 -8.42 32.15
C ARG A 373 21.16 -7.53 31.34
N ASN A 374 20.88 -6.23 31.28
CA ASN A 374 21.78 -5.26 30.64
C ASN A 374 23.16 -5.22 31.34
N PHE A 375 24.22 -5.38 30.55
CA PHE A 375 25.61 -5.08 30.90
C PHE A 375 26.17 -4.05 29.91
N TRP A 376 26.84 -3.03 30.45
CA TRP A 376 27.45 -1.97 29.66
C TRP A 376 28.92 -2.29 29.43
N TRP A 377 29.31 -2.49 28.17
CA TRP A 377 30.66 -2.91 27.80
C TRP A 377 31.60 -1.72 27.56
N ASN A 378 32.49 -1.44 28.54
CA ASN A 378 33.50 -0.37 28.59
C ASN A 378 32.98 1.07 28.40
N GLU A 379 33.56 2.03 29.12
CA GLU A 379 33.24 3.47 29.05
C GLU A 379 33.49 4.12 27.68
N ILE A 380 34.03 3.37 26.70
CA ILE A 380 34.49 3.90 25.41
C ILE A 380 33.56 3.51 24.24
N ASN A 381 32.81 2.41 24.32
CA ASN A 381 32.07 1.89 23.15
C ASN A 381 30.54 1.82 23.30
N GLU A 382 29.96 2.08 24.48
CA GLU A 382 28.49 2.13 24.71
C GLU A 382 27.70 0.93 24.12
N ILE A 383 28.31 -0.25 23.99
CA ILE A 383 27.62 -1.43 23.47
C ILE A 383 26.84 -2.06 24.63
N ASN A 384 25.50 -2.05 24.51
CA ASN A 384 24.63 -2.78 25.42
C ASN A 384 24.68 -4.27 25.08
N TYR A 385 25.21 -5.05 26.02
CA TYR A 385 25.30 -6.50 25.91
C TYR A 385 24.41 -7.16 26.96
N ARG A 386 23.63 -8.15 26.55
CA ARG A 386 22.69 -8.88 27.39
C ARG A 386 23.08 -10.37 27.40
N PRO A 387 23.82 -10.85 28.41
CA PRO A 387 23.99 -12.28 28.59
C PRO A 387 22.65 -12.97 28.85
N ASP A 388 22.53 -14.23 28.42
CA ASP A 388 21.28 -14.96 28.54
C ASP A 388 20.82 -15.06 30.00
N PHE A 389 21.69 -15.48 30.92
CA PHE A 389 21.38 -15.48 32.35
C PHE A 389 22.48 -14.87 33.20
N THR A 390 22.06 -14.18 34.25
CA THR A 390 22.94 -13.64 35.30
C THR A 390 22.47 -14.11 36.67
N ILE A 391 23.38 -14.68 37.45
CA ILE A 391 23.16 -15.06 38.85
C ILE A 391 24.04 -14.17 39.71
N GLY A 392 23.44 -13.45 40.66
CA GLY A 392 24.11 -12.46 41.51
C GLY A 392 24.02 -11.02 40.97
N ASP A 393 24.59 -10.07 41.74
CA ASP A 393 24.40 -8.63 41.47
C ASP A 393 25.67 -7.84 41.15
N LYS A 394 26.72 -7.95 41.98
CA LYS A 394 28.02 -7.27 41.78
C LYS A 394 29.17 -8.23 41.46
N LYS A 395 28.98 -9.50 41.83
CA LYS A 395 29.81 -10.66 41.51
C LYS A 395 28.89 -11.86 41.35
N GLY A 396 29.27 -12.84 40.55
CA GLY A 396 28.45 -14.02 40.36
C GLY A 396 28.75 -14.76 39.06
N ILE A 397 27.71 -15.32 38.46
CA ILE A 397 27.82 -16.18 37.28
C ILE A 397 27.06 -15.58 36.11
N ILE A 398 27.67 -15.70 34.94
CA ILE A 398 27.07 -15.47 33.64
C ILE A 398 26.89 -16.81 32.96
N ILE A 399 25.70 -17.08 32.45
CA ILE A 399 25.43 -18.28 31.65
C ILE A 399 25.05 -17.83 30.25
N GLU A 400 25.73 -18.38 29.25
CA GLU A 400 25.43 -18.15 27.82
C GLU A 400 25.14 -19.48 27.13
N TYR A 401 24.09 -19.48 26.32
CA TYR A 401 23.68 -20.59 25.48
C TYR A 401 23.94 -20.25 24.00
N PHE A 402 25.05 -20.77 23.46
CA PHE A 402 25.48 -20.50 22.09
C PHE A 402 24.76 -21.42 21.09
N GLY A 403 23.59 -20.99 20.62
CA GLY A 403 22.70 -21.79 19.76
C GLY A 403 23.14 -22.03 18.31
N LEU A 404 24.16 -21.31 17.79
CA LEU A 404 24.53 -21.30 16.37
C LEU A 404 26.03 -21.59 16.14
N GLU A 405 26.49 -22.80 16.48
CA GLU A 405 27.88 -23.20 16.22
C GLU A 405 28.20 -23.40 14.73
N GLY A 406 29.37 -22.92 14.30
CA GLY A 406 29.92 -23.19 12.96
C GLY A 406 29.71 -22.06 11.95
N ASP A 407 29.13 -20.94 12.37
CA ASP A 407 29.09 -19.70 11.58
C ASP A 407 30.27 -18.80 11.97
N SER A 408 31.07 -18.38 10.98
CA SER A 408 32.32 -17.66 11.23
C SER A 408 32.14 -16.27 11.86
N GLU A 409 31.02 -15.59 11.58
CA GLU A 409 30.74 -14.27 12.17
C GLU A 409 30.21 -14.42 13.60
N TYR A 410 29.34 -15.40 13.83
CA TYR A 410 28.81 -15.73 15.16
C TYR A 410 29.90 -16.25 16.12
N ASP A 411 30.81 -17.08 15.62
CA ASP A 411 31.93 -17.61 16.40
C ASP A 411 32.92 -16.50 16.78
N ALA A 412 33.16 -15.52 15.91
CA ALA A 412 33.98 -14.35 16.20
C ALA A 412 33.38 -13.49 17.33
N MET A 413 32.05 -13.27 17.29
CA MET A 413 31.33 -12.55 18.36
C MET A 413 31.36 -13.31 19.69
N SER A 414 31.19 -14.64 19.65
CA SER A 414 31.25 -15.49 20.84
C SER A 414 32.63 -15.49 21.49
N ASN A 415 33.71 -15.44 20.69
CA ASN A 415 35.07 -15.29 21.20
C ASN A 415 35.30 -13.94 21.89
N GLN A 416 34.79 -12.84 21.34
CA GLN A 416 34.89 -11.52 21.99
C GLN A 416 34.20 -11.50 23.37
N LYS A 417 33.04 -12.16 23.50
CA LYS A 417 32.35 -12.32 24.78
C LYS A 417 33.18 -13.13 25.78
N ARG A 418 33.79 -14.24 25.34
CA ARG A 418 34.69 -15.06 26.18
C ARG A 418 35.86 -14.23 26.71
N ASP A 419 36.54 -13.51 25.84
CA ASP A 419 37.69 -12.68 26.22
C ASP A 419 37.28 -11.61 27.24
N TYR A 420 36.10 -11.02 27.10
CA TYR A 420 35.59 -10.04 28.07
C TYR A 420 35.36 -10.64 29.46
N TRP A 421 34.67 -11.78 29.55
CA TRP A 421 34.34 -12.39 30.84
C TRP A 421 35.55 -13.04 31.51
N GLN A 422 36.51 -13.59 30.75
CA GLN A 422 37.78 -14.07 31.31
C GLN A 422 38.58 -12.95 31.99
N ASN A 423 38.48 -11.72 31.47
CA ASN A 423 39.15 -10.55 32.04
C ASN A 423 38.32 -9.86 33.14
N SER A 424 37.16 -10.41 33.52
CA SER A 424 36.25 -9.85 34.53
C SER A 424 36.38 -10.60 35.86
N PRO A 425 37.18 -10.11 36.83
CA PRO A 425 37.58 -10.89 38.02
C PRO A 425 36.42 -11.21 38.99
N ASN A 426 35.26 -10.56 38.83
CA ASN A 426 34.09 -10.74 39.69
C ASN A 426 33.04 -11.69 39.09
N TRP A 427 33.22 -12.16 37.85
CA TRP A 427 32.21 -12.91 37.12
C TRP A 427 32.80 -14.21 36.56
N HIS A 428 32.05 -15.30 36.71
CA HIS A 428 32.39 -16.60 36.12
C HIS A 428 31.46 -16.87 34.94
N LEU A 429 32.03 -17.13 33.76
CA LEU A 429 31.27 -17.49 32.57
C LEU A 429 31.09 -19.01 32.49
N LEU A 430 29.84 -19.46 32.37
CA LEU A 430 29.48 -20.83 32.03
C LEU A 430 28.87 -20.85 30.62
N GLU A 431 29.40 -21.72 29.77
CA GLU A 431 29.03 -21.80 28.36
C GLU A 431 28.32 -23.11 28.07
N PHE A 432 27.14 -23.01 27.45
CA PHE A 432 26.35 -24.16 27.04
C PHE A 432 26.01 -24.08 25.56
N PHE A 433 25.78 -25.24 24.97
CA PHE A 433 25.72 -25.41 23.53
C PHE A 433 24.71 -26.49 23.12
N PRO A 434 24.16 -26.45 21.89
CA PRO A 434 23.29 -27.50 21.36
C PRO A 434 23.93 -28.90 21.42
N ARG A 435 25.25 -29.01 21.25
CA ARG A 435 25.97 -30.28 21.37
C ARG A 435 25.90 -30.89 22.76
N ASN A 436 25.69 -30.10 23.81
CA ASN A 436 25.57 -30.61 25.18
C ASN A 436 24.29 -31.44 25.40
N PHE A 437 23.29 -31.34 24.51
CA PHE A 437 22.10 -32.21 24.53
C PHE A 437 22.34 -33.60 23.88
N ARG A 438 23.49 -33.83 23.22
CA ARG A 438 23.74 -35.10 22.51
C ARG A 438 24.01 -36.27 23.47
N ILE A 439 24.38 -35.99 24.71
CA ILE A 439 24.64 -36.99 25.75
C ILE A 439 23.41 -36.99 26.67
N ASP A 440 22.64 -38.08 26.68
CA ASP A 440 21.43 -38.28 27.50
C ASP A 440 20.34 -37.19 27.43
N GLY A 441 20.32 -36.39 26.35
CA GLY A 441 19.28 -35.40 26.10
C GLY A 441 19.25 -34.28 27.14
N GLU A 442 18.03 -33.86 27.52
CA GLU A 442 17.81 -32.82 28.53
C GLU A 442 18.37 -33.21 29.90
N LYS A 443 18.30 -34.50 30.28
CA LYS A 443 18.83 -34.98 31.57
C LYS A 443 20.34 -34.83 31.66
N GLY A 444 21.07 -35.20 30.60
CA GLY A 444 22.52 -35.04 30.54
C GLY A 444 22.94 -33.58 30.51
N PHE A 445 22.19 -32.74 29.81
CA PHE A 445 22.39 -31.28 29.83
C PHE A 445 22.22 -30.69 31.24
N CYS A 446 21.14 -31.03 31.94
CA CYS A 446 20.90 -30.57 33.31
C CYS A 446 21.96 -31.09 34.30
N ALA A 447 22.46 -32.31 34.12
CA ALA A 447 23.56 -32.83 34.95
C ALA A 447 24.86 -32.05 34.74
N LEU A 448 25.19 -31.71 33.50
CA LEU A 448 26.34 -30.85 33.17
C LEU A 448 26.17 -29.45 33.73
N LEU A 449 24.98 -28.86 33.59
CA LEU A 449 24.67 -27.54 34.15
C LEU A 449 24.83 -27.53 35.67
N LYS A 450 24.32 -28.55 36.34
CA LYS A 450 24.47 -28.74 37.78
C LYS A 450 25.94 -28.80 38.20
N GLN A 451 26.73 -29.69 37.59
CA GLN A 451 28.15 -29.82 37.88
C GLN A 451 28.90 -28.50 37.65
N SER A 452 28.58 -27.80 36.57
CA SER A 452 29.18 -26.51 36.22
C SER A 452 28.87 -25.42 37.24
N LEU A 453 27.70 -25.46 37.89
CA LEU A 453 27.31 -24.54 38.97
C LEU A 453 27.93 -24.92 40.33
N GLU A 454 28.10 -26.21 40.61
CA GLU A 454 28.80 -26.72 41.79
C GLU A 454 30.29 -26.33 41.76
N ASP A 455 30.95 -26.44 40.62
CA ASP A 455 32.37 -26.10 40.42
C ASP A 455 32.69 -24.61 40.73
N VAL A 456 31.68 -23.75 40.71
CA VAL A 456 31.79 -22.29 40.97
C VAL A 456 31.07 -21.86 42.26
N ASN A 457 30.75 -22.80 43.16
CA ASN A 457 30.14 -22.57 44.49
C ASN A 457 28.80 -21.82 44.48
N VAL A 458 27.92 -22.08 43.51
CA VAL A 458 26.56 -21.52 43.48
C VAL A 458 25.47 -22.55 43.78
N TYR A 459 25.84 -23.84 43.84
CA TYR A 459 24.96 -24.96 44.10
C TYR A 459 25.42 -25.76 45.32
#